data_AF-A0A4Q0T6V7-F1
#
_entry.id   AF-A0A4Q0T6V7-F1
#
_cell.length_a   1.000
_cell.length_b   1.000
_cell.length_c   1.000
_cell.angle_alpha   90.00
_cell.angle_beta   90.00
_cell.angle_gamma   90.00
#
_symmetry.space_group_name_H-M   'P 1'
#
loop_
_entity.id
_entity.type
_entity.pdbx_description
1 polymer ?
#
loop_
_entity_poly.entity_id
_entity_poly.type
_entity_poly.pdbx_seq_one_letter_code
_entity_poly.pdbx_strand_id
1 'polypeptide(L)'
;MISQGFQDIVIEPIKKQNDTATKYKLYVFGDPASANLWTTPGVYDTPEQAVETFKPKLRSELKQRILRTLLDGRDIAFSLQKAFDLSDI
;
A
#
# COMPACT_ATOMS: atom_id res chain seq x y z
N MET A 1 24.24 -6.76 13.63
CA MET A 1 23.54 -7.01 12.35
C MET A 1 22.30 -6.15 12.35
N ILE A 2 22.23 -5.12 11.51
CA ILE A 2 21.03 -4.29 11.42
C ILE A 2 20.06 -5.05 10.51
N SER A 3 19.07 -5.70 11.11
CA SER A 3 17.92 -6.17 10.36
C SER A 3 17.30 -4.92 9.73
N GLN A 4 17.42 -4.75 8.41
CA GLN A 4 16.63 -3.74 7.72
C GLN A 4 15.17 -4.16 7.91
N GLY A 5 14.49 -3.53 8.85
CA GLY A 5 13.09 -3.78 9.15
C GLY A 5 12.28 -3.41 7.91
N PHE A 6 11.90 -4.40 7.11
CA PHE A 6 11.02 -4.18 5.98
C PHE A 6 9.67 -3.69 6.50
N GLN A 7 9.12 -2.67 5.84
CA GLN A 7 7.83 -2.14 6.21
C GLN A 7 6.72 -3.06 5.70
N ASP A 8 5.70 -3.24 6.52
CA ASP A 8 4.45 -3.91 6.14
C ASP A 8 3.39 -2.86 5.84
N ILE A 9 2.58 -3.17 4.83
CA ILE A 9 1.55 -2.28 4.32
C ILE A 9 0.20 -2.91 4.58
N VAL A 10 -0.76 -2.09 4.99
CA VAL A 10 -2.18 -2.44 4.98
C VAL A 10 -2.94 -1.37 4.21
N ILE A 11 -3.82 -1.77 3.30
CA ILE A 11 -4.77 -0.88 2.64
C ILE A 11 -6.19 -1.37 2.93
N GLU A 12 -6.99 -0.51 3.55
CA GLU A 12 -8.36 -0.81 3.96
C GLU A 12 -9.36 0.04 3.18
N PRO A 13 -10.37 -0.56 2.54
CA PRO A 13 -11.56 0.16 2.07
C PRO A 13 -12.34 0.69 3.27
N ILE A 14 -12.54 2.00 3.34
CA ILE A 14 -13.33 2.66 4.36
C ILE A 14 -14.62 3.20 3.73
N LYS A 15 -15.76 2.80 4.30
CA LYS A 15 -17.08 3.38 4.02
C LYS A 15 -17.59 4.06 5.28
N LYS A 16 -17.89 5.34 5.20
CA LYS A 16 -18.66 6.00 6.27
C LYS A 16 -20.13 5.62 6.09
N GLN A 17 -20.86 5.48 7.20
CA GLN A 17 -22.23 4.98 7.26
C GLN A 17 -23.23 5.74 6.35
N ASN A 18 -22.90 6.98 5.95
CA ASN A 18 -23.71 7.85 5.09
C ASN A 18 -23.01 8.27 3.79
N ASP A 19 -21.90 7.63 3.42
CA ASP A 19 -21.10 7.99 2.24
C ASP A 19 -21.33 6.98 1.12
N THR A 20 -21.60 7.46 -0.09
CA THR A 20 -21.76 6.63 -1.28
C THR A 20 -20.41 6.24 -1.88
N ALA A 21 -19.34 6.99 -1.56
CA ALA A 21 -18.00 6.73 -2.04
C ALA A 21 -17.20 5.87 -1.04
N THR A 22 -16.49 4.87 -1.56
CA THR A 22 -15.50 4.10 -0.79
C THR A 22 -14.16 4.82 -0.90
N LYS A 23 -13.54 5.15 0.24
CA LYS A 23 -12.16 5.64 0.28
C LYS A 23 -11.21 4.51 0.69
N TYR A 24 -9.91 4.73 0.56
CA TYR A 24 -8.89 3.71 0.84
C TYR A 24 -7.84 4.27 1.77
N LYS A 25 -7.65 3.64 2.93
CA LYS A 25 -6.68 4.10 3.93
C LYS A 25 -5.44 3.22 3.89
N LEU A 26 -4.29 3.82 3.67
CA LEU A 26 -2.98 3.17 3.61
C LEU A 26 -2.25 3.39 4.94
N TYR A 27 -1.85 2.28 5.55
CA TYR A 27 -1.04 2.24 6.76
C TYR A 27 0.32 1.62 6.45
N VAL A 28 1.35 2.16 7.09
CA VAL A 28 2.71 1.63 7.04
C VAL A 28 3.10 1.24 8.46
N PHE A 29 3.48 -0.02 8.61
CA PHE A 29 3.99 -0.60 9.84
C PHE A 29 5.48 -0.90 9.66
N GLY A 30 6.30 -0.63 10.67
CA GLY A 30 7.74 -0.87 10.60
C GLY A 30 8.53 0.01 11.55
N ASP A 31 9.85 -0.10 11.49
CA ASP A 31 10.77 0.68 12.32
C ASP A 31 10.70 2.18 11.94
N PRO A 32 10.38 3.09 12.89
CA PRO A 32 10.41 4.53 12.67
C PRO A 32 11.78 5.05 12.21
N ALA A 33 12.86 4.34 12.55
CA ALA A 33 14.22 4.68 12.12
C ALA A 33 14.44 4.45 10.61
N SER A 34 13.60 3.62 9.96
CA SER A 34 13.53 3.46 8.50
C SER A 34 12.71 4.59 7.86
N ALA A 35 13.02 5.84 8.23
CA ALA A 35 12.25 7.05 7.90
C ALA A 35 12.11 7.35 6.39
N ASN A 36 12.81 6.60 5.52
CA ASN A 36 12.53 6.58 4.09
C ASN A 36 11.32 5.68 3.83
N LEU A 37 10.12 6.21 4.09
CA LEU A 37 8.89 5.50 3.72
C LEU A 37 8.86 5.38 2.19
N TRP A 38 8.78 4.15 1.70
CA TRP A 38 8.70 3.87 0.26
C TRP A 38 7.29 4.12 -0.33
N THR A 39 6.42 4.79 0.45
CA THR A 39 5.04 5.13 0.14
C THR A 39 4.58 6.25 1.09
N THR A 40 3.42 6.86 0.82
CA THR A 40 2.83 7.88 1.66
C THR A 40 1.62 7.28 2.40
N PRO A 41 1.65 7.16 3.74
CA PRO A 41 0.45 6.82 4.51
C PRO A 41 -0.64 7.89 4.34
N GLY A 42 -1.91 7.49 4.25
CA GLY A 42 -2.98 8.46 4.02
C GLY A 42 -4.33 7.86 3.66
N VAL A 43 -5.25 8.71 3.22
CA VAL A 43 -6.57 8.33 2.72
C VAL A 43 -6.70 8.80 1.27
N TYR A 44 -7.13 7.89 0.41
CA TYR A 44 -7.23 8.07 -1.03
C TYR A 44 -8.67 7.86 -1.53
N ASP A 45 -9.04 8.53 -2.61
CA ASP A 45 -10.37 8.41 -3.19
C ASP A 45 -10.50 7.19 -4.10
N THR A 46 -9.39 6.69 -4.66
CA THR A 46 -9.34 5.47 -5.47
C THR A 46 -8.21 4.54 -5.02
N PRO A 47 -8.31 3.22 -5.28
CA PRO A 47 -7.24 2.29 -4.94
C PRO A 47 -5.98 2.53 -5.80
N GLU A 48 -6.13 3.06 -7.02
CA GLU A 48 -5.02 3.45 -7.89
C GLU A 48 -4.17 4.56 -7.28
N GLN A 49 -4.81 5.61 -6.74
CA GLN A 49 -4.10 6.70 -6.06
C GLN A 49 -3.26 6.18 -4.88
N ALA A 50 -3.80 5.23 -4.10
CA ALA A 50 -3.04 4.60 -3.01
C ALA A 50 -1.82 3.85 -3.55
N VAL A 51 -1.97 3.08 -4.64
CA VAL A 51 -0.88 2.30 -5.25
C VAL A 51 0.16 3.17 -5.98
N GLU A 52 -0.19 4.35 -6.47
CA GLU A 52 0.75 5.23 -7.18
C GLU A 52 1.75 5.94 -6.24
N THR A 53 1.45 5.98 -4.95
CA THR A 53 2.31 6.57 -3.92
C THR A 53 3.59 5.78 -3.68
N PHE A 54 3.62 4.50 -4.06
CA PHE A 54 4.79 3.63 -3.89
C PHE A 54 5.94 4.07 -4.79
N LYS A 55 7.13 4.18 -4.21
CA LYS A 55 8.39 4.45 -4.88
C LYS A 55 9.44 3.55 -4.23
N PRO A 56 10.11 2.64 -4.96
CA PRO A 56 9.94 2.30 -6.37
C PRO A 56 8.54 1.77 -6.74
N LYS A 57 8.29 1.55 -8.03
CA LYS A 57 7.00 0.99 -8.49
C LYS A 57 6.83 -0.44 -7.97
N LEU A 58 5.59 -0.79 -7.61
CA LEU A 58 5.23 -2.16 -7.29
C LEU A 58 5.27 -3.04 -8.54
N ARG A 59 5.58 -4.33 -8.37
CA ARG A 59 5.45 -5.33 -9.43
C ARG A 59 4.05 -5.33 -10.01
N SER A 60 3.94 -5.49 -11.32
CA SER A 60 2.67 -5.44 -12.04
C SER A 60 1.65 -6.45 -11.51
N GLU A 61 2.08 -7.67 -11.16
CA GLU A 61 1.19 -8.70 -10.61
C GLU A 61 0.67 -8.32 -9.21
N LEU A 62 1.53 -7.73 -8.38
CA LEU A 62 1.16 -7.26 -7.05
C LEU A 62 0.18 -6.09 -7.15
N LYS A 63 0.45 -5.12 -8.02
CA LYS A 63 -0.45 -3.99 -8.30
C LYS A 63 -1.83 -4.50 -8.71
N GLN A 64 -1.92 -5.42 -9.67
CA GLN A 64 -3.21 -5.98 -10.12
C GLN A 64 -3.95 -6.70 -8.98
N ARG A 65 -3.23 -7.48 -8.17
CA ARG A 65 -3.81 -8.16 -7.01
C ARG A 65 -4.37 -7.18 -5.97
N ILE A 66 -3.63 -6.10 -5.67
CA ILE A 66 -4.08 -5.04 -4.75
C ILE A 66 -5.35 -4.40 -5.28
N LEU A 67 -5.34 -3.91 -6.52
CA LEU A 67 -6.49 -3.23 -7.12
C LEU A 67 -7.73 -4.11 -7.11
N ARG A 68 -7.62 -5.37 -7.56
CA ARG A 68 -8.74 -6.32 -7.55
C ARG A 68 -9.29 -6.54 -6.14
N THR A 69 -8.42 -6.75 -5.15
CA THR A 69 -8.84 -7.02 -3.77
C THR A 69 -9.59 -5.83 -3.17
N LEU A 70 -9.08 -4.61 -3.39
CA LEU A 70 -9.69 -3.37 -2.91
C LEU A 70 -11.02 -3.07 -3.61
N LEU A 71 -11.11 -3.30 -4.92
CA LEU A 71 -12.35 -3.16 -5.69
C LEU A 71 -13.42 -4.19 -5.30
N ASP A 72 -13.02 -5.38 -4.85
CA ASP A 72 -13.91 -6.36 -4.22
C ASP A 72 -14.37 -5.93 -2.81
N GLY A 73 -13.93 -4.77 -2.31
CA GLY A 73 -14.27 -4.25 -0.99
C GLY A 73 -13.54 -4.95 0.17
N ARG A 74 -12.42 -5.63 -0.11
CA ARG A 74 -11.61 -6.33 0.88
C ARG A 74 -10.33 -5.55 1.19
N ASP A 75 -9.86 -5.63 2.42
CA ASP A 75 -8.55 -5.14 2.81
C ASP A 75 -7.44 -6.03 2.24
N ILE A 76 -6.23 -5.47 2.15
CA ILE A 76 -5.04 -6.22 1.76
C ILE A 76 -3.83 -5.80 2.58
N ALA A 77 -3.06 -6.81 3.02
CA ALA A 77 -1.79 -6.64 3.68
C ALA A 77 -0.65 -7.29 2.87
N PHE A 78 0.52 -6.65 2.82
CA PHE A 78 1.71 -7.20 2.18
C PHE A 78 3.00 -6.56 2.71
N SER A 79 4.11 -7.30 2.63
CA SER A 79 5.43 -6.80 3.02
C SER A 79 6.17 -6.19 1.84
N LEU A 80 6.88 -5.07 2.06
CA LEU A 80 7.68 -4.42 1.04
C LEU A 80 8.93 -5.21 0.61
N GLN A 81 9.33 -6.23 1.39
CA GLN A 81 10.54 -7.04 1.12
C GLN A 81 10.62 -7.58 -0.32
N LYS A 82 9.48 -7.89 -0.95
CA LYS A 82 9.41 -8.46 -2.31
C LYS A 82 8.39 -7.72 -3.20
N ALA A 83 8.01 -6.51 -2.81
CA ALA A 83 6.90 -5.80 -3.43
C ALA A 83 7.30 -5.02 -4.69
N PHE A 84 8.56 -4.58 -4.76
CA PHE A 84 9.04 -3.70 -5.82
C PHE A 84 9.44 -4.45 -7.08
N ASP A 85 9.16 -3.79 -8.20
CA ASP A 85 9.83 -4.08 -9.45
C ASP A 85 11.23 -3.47 -9.38
N LEU A 86 12.23 -4.34 -9.26
CA LEU A 86 13.64 -3.93 -9.15
C LEU A 86 14.32 -3.88 -10.53
N SER A 87 13.56 -4.04 -11.62
CA SER A 87 14.13 -3.92 -12.98
C SER A 87 14.49 -2.47 -13.35
N ASP A 88 14.01 -1.49 -12.58
CA ASP A 88 14.23 -0.05 -12.78
C ASP A 88 15.29 0.56 -11.83
N ILE A 89 16.04 -0.25 -11.06
CA ILE A 89 17.08 0.19 -10.09
C ILE A 89 18.42 -0.46 -10.44
#